data_AF-A0A261QQJ5-F1
#
_entry.id   AF-A0A261QQJ5-F1
#
_cell.length_a   1.000
_cell.length_b   1.000
_cell.length_c   1.000
_cell.angle_alpha   90.00
_cell.angle_beta   90.00
_cell.angle_gamma   90.00
#
_symmetry.space_group_name_H-M   'P 1'
#
loop_
_entity.id
_entity.type
_entity.pdbx_description
1 polymer ?
#
loop_
_entity_poly.entity_id
_entity_poly.type
_entity_poly.pdbx_seq_one_letter_code
_entity_poly.pdbx_strand_id
1 'polypeptide(L)'
;MLSSYVLGFKTECILPVVLASLILTACTAQGPENQTGRAAIPANAAALQQITSSSFDASQRLSYTQAMIDAGERRPSLDLVRTYIAEAPLLTDAAARQQNIDKTWQTLVSLPSPQSNLVINADENILQGWLDLLCVYQDNLQYPTLLQAAIKDWQTRYPQNPAAKTLPTPLSQVQNYSSSSVGGIALLLPLNGQAQVFSNAIQQGFSAAKNGLMTQKSVPEQDASAAGQSADGVPKNDGTAGTEPAGSSANQNGPVSAPGTCPDPAVSGIDGQPSAGNGVPVKVYDTSSQPLPVLLAQAQQDGASMIIGPLLKSDIEQLYNDNAGAASSGTLNILALNQPEHLQPRPNICYFALSPEDEARDAANHIHQQGRQQPLLLLPRGALGDRIAKVFSAAWRQAGGATVLEQRFGSSAELKQNINSGDGIPLTGTPLAAGEAPANAVVTIPAPQNNGAVSPSGGAIDAVYIIAIPDELALIKPMIDMRVSSRARLALYASSRSYQADAEPDYRLEMEGLEFSDIPLLTGAHPALLSQISAQLSGDYSLVRLYAMGMDAWVLANHFSEMRQIPSFQVAGETGTLSATPDCVINRTLSWLKYQRGQLIAVHRGSATRAATLSR
;
A
#
# COMPACT_ATOMS: atom_id res chain seq x y z
N MET A 1 -66.30 42.04 -9.71
CA MET A 1 -66.57 42.05 -8.27
C MET A 1 -65.25 41.91 -7.54
N LEU A 2 -64.96 42.87 -6.66
CA LEU A 2 -63.81 42.88 -5.78
C LEU A 2 -63.83 41.68 -4.83
N SER A 3 -62.65 41.12 -4.53
CA SER A 3 -62.31 40.85 -3.13
C SER A 3 -60.79 40.82 -2.97
N SER A 4 -60.29 41.81 -2.26
CA SER A 4 -58.92 41.94 -1.79
C SER A 4 -58.73 41.06 -0.55
N TYR A 5 -57.59 40.38 -0.45
CA TYR A 5 -57.00 40.05 0.84
C TYR A 5 -55.53 40.47 0.84
N VAL A 6 -55.24 41.47 1.69
CA VAL A 6 -53.90 41.90 2.07
C VAL A 6 -53.44 40.99 3.20
N LEU A 7 -52.29 40.36 3.04
CA LEU A 7 -51.52 39.76 4.14
C LEU A 7 -50.09 40.27 4.02
N GLY A 8 -49.66 40.99 5.06
CA GLY A 8 -48.42 41.74 5.11
C GLY A 8 -47.17 40.86 5.12
N PHE A 9 -46.14 41.31 4.40
CA PHE A 9 -44.81 40.74 4.46
C PHE A 9 -44.14 41.11 5.78
N LYS A 10 -43.80 40.10 6.58
CA LYS A 10 -42.83 40.20 7.67
C LYS A 10 -41.47 39.80 7.11
N THR A 11 -40.55 40.75 7.11
CA THR A 11 -39.17 40.67 6.64
C THR A 11 -38.38 39.66 7.48
N GLU A 12 -38.22 38.41 7.05
CA GLU A 12 -37.17 37.49 7.56
C GLU A 12 -37.02 36.12 6.83
N CYS A 13 -37.37 35.99 5.55
CA CYS A 13 -37.28 34.70 4.82
C CYS A 13 -36.71 34.83 3.40
N ILE A 14 -35.53 35.43 3.23
CA ILE A 14 -34.89 35.53 1.89
C ILE A 14 -33.57 34.75 1.77
N LEU A 15 -32.88 34.44 2.88
CA LEU A 15 -31.63 33.65 2.81
C LEU A 15 -31.79 32.12 2.58
N PRO A 16 -32.83 31.41 3.08
CA PRO A 16 -32.91 29.96 2.85
C PRO A 16 -33.32 29.61 1.41
N VAL A 17 -33.95 30.54 0.69
CA VAL A 17 -34.40 30.31 -0.70
C VAL A 17 -33.23 30.36 -1.68
N VAL A 18 -32.23 31.22 -1.46
CA VAL A 18 -31.05 31.28 -2.35
C VAL A 18 -30.16 30.05 -2.18
N LEU A 19 -30.00 29.53 -0.96
CA LEU A 19 -29.27 28.29 -0.69
C LEU A 19 -30.03 27.06 -1.22
N ALA A 20 -31.36 27.00 -1.03
CA ALA A 20 -32.18 25.93 -1.57
C ALA A 20 -32.25 25.95 -3.10
N SER A 21 -32.32 27.13 -3.75
CA SER A 21 -32.33 27.23 -5.21
C SER A 21 -31.01 26.81 -5.86
N LEU A 22 -29.88 26.97 -5.18
CA LEU A 22 -28.57 26.47 -5.63
C LEU A 22 -28.41 24.94 -5.46
N ILE A 23 -29.07 24.36 -4.46
CA ILE A 23 -29.08 22.90 -4.24
C ILE A 23 -30.09 22.22 -5.19
N LEU A 24 -31.25 22.83 -5.45
CA LEU A 24 -32.30 22.26 -6.31
C LEU A 24 -31.96 22.30 -7.81
N THR A 25 -31.07 23.19 -8.28
CA THR A 25 -30.60 23.15 -9.68
C THR A 25 -29.59 22.04 -9.95
N ALA A 26 -29.05 21.37 -8.91
CA ALA A 26 -28.11 20.26 -9.06
C ALA A 26 -28.77 18.87 -9.17
N CYS A 27 -30.06 18.72 -8.87
CA CYS A 27 -30.73 17.41 -8.84
C CYS A 27 -31.63 17.09 -10.04
N THR A 28 -31.79 17.97 -11.03
CA THR A 28 -32.62 17.67 -12.21
C THR A 28 -31.93 18.05 -13.51
N ALA A 29 -31.05 17.18 -14.02
CA ALA A 29 -30.58 17.26 -15.41
C ALA A 29 -30.28 15.86 -15.97
N GLN A 30 -31.31 15.17 -16.44
CA GLN A 30 -31.19 14.09 -17.43
C GLN A 30 -32.20 14.30 -18.57
N GLY A 31 -31.69 14.84 -19.69
CA GLY A 31 -32.19 14.69 -21.07
C GLY A 31 -33.21 15.71 -21.62
N PRO A 32 -33.32 15.90 -22.96
CA PRO A 32 -32.33 15.77 -24.02
C PRO A 32 -32.04 17.10 -24.77
N GLU A 33 -31.09 17.02 -25.68
CA GLU A 33 -30.41 18.06 -26.47
C GLU A 33 -31.28 19.21 -27.02
N ASN A 34 -30.77 20.44 -26.88
CA ASN A 34 -30.68 21.32 -28.04
C ASN A 34 -29.49 22.29 -27.94
N GLN A 35 -28.73 22.37 -29.03
CA GLN A 35 -27.50 23.13 -29.18
C GLN A 35 -27.78 24.64 -29.17
N THR A 36 -27.09 25.39 -28.32
CA THR A 36 -26.36 26.63 -28.67
C THR A 36 -25.78 27.27 -27.40
N GLY A 37 -24.48 27.58 -27.43
CA GLY A 37 -23.82 28.39 -26.40
C GLY A 37 -22.95 27.60 -25.43
N ARG A 38 -21.68 27.36 -25.81
CA ARG A 38 -20.61 27.02 -24.88
C ARG A 38 -20.47 28.14 -23.84
N ALA A 39 -20.93 27.90 -22.61
CA ALA A 39 -20.33 28.45 -21.42
C ALA A 39 -19.68 27.29 -20.68
N ALA A 40 -18.36 27.35 -20.52
CA ALA A 40 -17.60 26.38 -19.76
C ALA A 40 -18.17 26.30 -18.33
N ILE A 41 -18.31 25.07 -17.82
CA ILE A 41 -18.40 24.84 -16.38
C ILE A 41 -16.96 24.84 -15.86
N PRO A 42 -16.57 25.82 -15.02
CA PRO A 42 -15.57 25.55 -14.00
C PRO A 42 -16.08 25.89 -12.60
N ALA A 43 -15.57 25.14 -11.62
CA ALA A 43 -15.32 25.59 -10.25
C ALA A 43 -16.51 25.89 -9.31
N ASN A 44 -17.15 24.83 -8.77
CA ASN A 44 -17.98 24.96 -7.56
C ASN A 44 -17.16 25.09 -6.26
N ALA A 45 -15.86 24.76 -6.26
CA ALA A 45 -14.98 24.98 -5.10
C ALA A 45 -14.55 26.46 -4.95
N ALA A 46 -14.38 27.19 -6.05
CA ALA A 46 -13.93 28.58 -6.02
C ALA A 46 -15.04 29.56 -5.58
N ALA A 47 -16.31 29.24 -5.86
CA ALA A 47 -17.45 30.07 -5.46
C ALA A 47 -17.66 30.07 -3.93
N LEU A 48 -17.35 28.96 -3.25
CA LEU A 48 -17.45 28.85 -1.79
C LEU A 48 -16.30 29.56 -1.04
N GLN A 49 -15.14 29.73 -1.70
CA GLN A 49 -13.97 30.44 -1.14
C GLN A 49 -14.16 31.96 -1.04
N GLN A 50 -15.13 32.55 -1.77
CA GLN A 50 -15.37 34.01 -1.77
C GLN A 50 -16.35 34.47 -0.68
N ILE A 51 -16.90 33.57 0.12
CA ILE A 51 -17.84 33.90 1.19
C ILE A 51 -17.04 34.08 2.50
N THR A 52 -16.81 35.32 2.91
CA THR A 52 -16.13 35.65 4.18
C THR A 52 -16.99 35.29 5.39
N SER A 53 -16.48 34.38 6.21
CA SER A 53 -17.13 33.71 7.36
C SER A 53 -17.43 34.56 8.59
N SER A 54 -17.05 35.85 8.60
CA SER A 54 -17.13 36.71 9.77
C SER A 54 -18.56 37.14 10.16
N SER A 55 -19.56 36.90 9.30
CA SER A 55 -20.96 37.29 9.54
C SER A 55 -21.90 36.13 9.89
N PHE A 56 -21.41 34.89 9.96
CA PHE A 56 -22.27 33.72 10.20
C PHE A 56 -22.48 33.43 11.70
N ASP A 57 -23.68 32.97 12.03
CA ASP A 57 -23.97 32.36 13.34
C ASP A 57 -23.31 30.96 13.47
N ALA A 58 -23.30 30.38 14.68
CA ALA A 58 -22.60 29.12 14.94
C ALA A 58 -23.15 27.94 14.09
N SER A 59 -24.46 27.88 13.85
CA SER A 59 -25.09 26.86 13.01
C SER A 59 -24.72 27.02 11.53
N GLN A 60 -24.72 28.25 11.02
CA GLN A 60 -24.35 28.57 9.66
C GLN A 60 -22.87 28.27 9.40
N ARG A 61 -21.99 28.53 10.37
CA ARG A 61 -20.57 28.14 10.29
C ARG A 61 -20.40 26.64 10.18
N LEU A 62 -21.12 25.86 11.00
CA LEU A 62 -21.07 24.40 10.94
C LEU A 62 -21.56 23.86 9.59
N SER A 63 -22.68 24.37 9.08
CA SER A 63 -23.19 23.97 7.75
C SER A 63 -22.21 24.35 6.63
N TYR A 64 -21.58 25.53 6.71
CA TYR A 64 -20.57 25.96 5.75
C TYR A 64 -19.31 25.09 5.79
N THR A 65 -18.78 24.77 6.98
CA THR A 65 -17.60 23.89 7.11
C THR A 65 -17.90 22.48 6.61
N GLN A 66 -19.10 21.95 6.89
CA GLN A 66 -19.52 20.64 6.38
C GLN A 66 -19.60 20.62 4.84
N ALA A 67 -20.18 21.64 4.22
CA ALA A 67 -20.23 21.74 2.76
C ALA A 67 -18.82 21.81 2.13
N MET A 68 -17.87 22.48 2.79
CA MET A 68 -16.46 22.53 2.36
C MET A 68 -15.75 21.19 2.53
N ILE A 69 -16.05 20.46 3.61
CA ILE A 69 -15.55 19.09 3.83
C ILE A 69 -16.07 18.18 2.71
N ASP A 70 -17.38 18.15 2.48
CA ASP A 70 -18.01 17.31 1.45
C ASP A 70 -17.45 17.59 0.04
N ALA A 71 -17.16 18.87 -0.26
CA ALA A 71 -16.52 19.26 -1.50
C ALA A 71 -15.03 18.85 -1.59
N GLY A 72 -14.35 18.74 -0.46
CA GLY A 72 -12.92 18.48 -0.33
C GLY A 72 -12.52 17.02 -0.08
N GLU A 73 -13.42 16.14 0.39
CA GLU A 73 -13.09 14.77 0.82
C GLU A 73 -12.34 13.94 -0.25
N ARG A 74 -12.51 14.26 -1.53
CA ARG A 74 -11.82 13.56 -2.64
C ARG A 74 -10.38 14.01 -2.88
N ARG A 75 -9.90 15.08 -2.24
CA ARG A 75 -8.57 15.65 -2.43
C ARG A 75 -7.98 16.13 -1.09
N PRO A 76 -7.16 15.29 -0.43
CA PRO A 76 -6.42 15.71 0.75
C PRO A 76 -5.63 16.98 0.47
N SER A 77 -5.85 18.01 1.29
CA SER A 77 -5.23 19.31 1.13
C SER A 77 -5.10 20.00 2.48
N LEU A 78 -4.15 20.94 2.59
CA LEU A 78 -3.99 21.72 3.80
C LEU A 78 -5.25 22.57 4.10
N ASP A 79 -5.96 23.03 3.06
CA ASP A 79 -7.21 23.76 3.22
C ASP A 79 -8.32 22.89 3.82
N LEU A 80 -8.36 21.60 3.44
CA LEU A 80 -9.27 20.65 4.08
C LEU A 80 -8.90 20.41 5.56
N VAL A 81 -7.61 20.31 5.88
CA VAL A 81 -7.13 20.22 7.28
C VAL A 81 -7.55 21.46 8.08
N ARG A 82 -7.36 22.67 7.54
CA ARG A 82 -7.82 23.93 8.15
C ARG A 82 -9.33 23.92 8.39
N THR A 83 -10.10 23.36 7.46
CA THR A 83 -11.55 23.25 7.58
C THR A 83 -11.95 22.35 8.75
N TYR A 84 -11.31 21.19 8.93
CA TYR A 84 -11.54 20.34 10.10
C TYR A 84 -11.10 21.00 11.43
N ILE A 85 -10.01 21.76 11.41
CA ILE A 85 -9.57 22.54 12.59
C ILE A 85 -10.61 23.60 12.95
N ALA A 86 -11.20 24.27 11.96
CA ALA A 86 -12.25 25.27 12.17
C ALA A 86 -13.58 24.67 12.64
N GLU A 87 -13.90 23.42 12.25
CA GLU A 87 -15.08 22.69 12.72
C GLU A 87 -14.94 22.24 14.19
N ALA A 88 -13.74 21.87 14.62
CA ALA A 88 -13.48 21.32 15.97
C ALA A 88 -14.14 22.08 17.15
N PRO A 89 -14.05 23.43 17.27
CA PRO A 89 -14.69 24.16 18.36
C PRO A 89 -16.22 24.23 18.27
N LEU A 90 -16.82 23.92 17.12
CA LEU A 90 -18.27 23.93 16.89
C LEU A 90 -18.93 22.61 17.34
N LEU A 91 -18.15 21.55 17.52
CA LEU A 91 -18.63 20.22 17.87
C LEU A 91 -18.77 20.08 19.39
N THR A 92 -19.99 19.79 19.85
CA THR A 92 -20.29 19.57 21.28
C THR A 92 -20.24 18.09 21.68
N ASP A 93 -20.61 17.19 20.76
CA ASP A 93 -20.61 15.76 21.00
C ASP A 93 -19.18 15.17 21.04
N ALA A 94 -18.96 14.21 21.93
CA ALA A 94 -17.64 13.60 22.12
C ALA A 94 -17.25 12.70 20.93
N ALA A 95 -18.20 11.93 20.38
CA ALA A 95 -17.93 11.05 19.25
C ALA A 95 -17.69 11.86 17.96
N ALA A 96 -18.47 12.92 17.73
CA ALA A 96 -18.26 13.85 16.63
C ALA A 96 -16.88 14.53 16.71
N ARG A 97 -16.45 14.95 17.91
CA ARG A 97 -15.10 15.49 18.12
C ARG A 97 -14.00 14.48 17.81
N GLN A 98 -14.14 13.22 18.25
CA GLN A 98 -13.18 12.16 17.91
C GLN A 98 -13.13 11.93 16.40
N GLN A 99 -14.29 11.87 15.74
CA GLN A 99 -14.35 11.68 14.30
C GLN A 99 -13.67 12.83 13.55
N ASN A 100 -13.85 14.07 13.99
CA ASN A 100 -13.15 15.22 13.41
C ASN A 100 -11.63 15.14 13.62
N ILE A 101 -11.17 14.73 14.81
CA ILE A 101 -9.73 14.51 15.10
C ILE A 101 -9.16 13.41 14.18
N ASP A 102 -9.87 12.29 14.04
CA ASP A 102 -9.45 11.18 13.19
C ASP A 102 -9.42 11.57 11.71
N LYS A 103 -10.42 12.31 11.22
CA LYS A 103 -10.44 12.85 9.85
C LYS A 103 -9.34 13.88 9.60
N THR A 104 -9.07 14.75 10.58
CA THR A 104 -7.96 15.71 10.53
C THR A 104 -6.64 14.97 10.35
N TRP A 105 -6.40 13.95 11.19
CA TRP A 105 -5.20 13.11 11.13
C TRP A 105 -5.08 12.32 9.82
N GLN A 106 -6.16 11.67 9.39
CA GLN A 106 -6.20 10.92 8.14
C GLN A 106 -5.87 11.81 6.93
N THR A 107 -6.41 13.04 6.91
CA THR A 107 -6.13 14.01 5.85
C THR A 107 -4.67 14.45 5.86
N LEU A 108 -4.09 14.68 7.04
CA LEU A 108 -2.67 15.04 7.20
C LEU A 108 -1.73 13.94 6.70
N VAL A 109 -1.96 12.69 7.13
CA VAL A 109 -1.10 11.55 6.74
C VAL A 109 -1.22 11.24 5.23
N SER A 110 -2.34 11.61 4.60
CA SER A 110 -2.56 11.42 3.15
C SER A 110 -2.13 12.62 2.29
N LEU A 111 -1.51 13.65 2.88
CA LEU A 111 -0.98 14.77 2.10
C LEU A 111 0.16 14.29 1.18
N PRO A 112 0.10 14.58 -0.13
CA PRO A 112 1.24 14.35 -1.00
C PRO A 112 2.40 15.27 -0.58
N SER A 113 3.61 14.69 -0.43
CA SER A 113 4.97 15.27 -0.18
C SER A 113 5.08 16.81 -0.11
N PRO A 114 5.94 17.36 0.77
CA PRO A 114 5.86 18.74 1.26
C PRO A 114 5.66 19.73 0.12
N GLN A 115 4.45 20.28 0.06
CA GLN A 115 4.14 21.34 -0.88
C GLN A 115 5.08 22.50 -0.57
N SER A 116 6.05 22.76 -1.45
CA SER A 116 7.15 23.71 -1.22
C SER A 116 6.68 25.17 -1.04
N ASN A 117 5.36 25.40 -0.98
CA ASN A 117 4.67 26.67 -0.75
C ASN A 117 3.69 26.60 0.44
N LEU A 118 3.94 25.75 1.44
CA LEU A 118 3.19 25.73 2.70
C LEU A 118 3.34 27.08 3.43
N VAL A 119 2.34 27.96 3.30
CA VAL A 119 2.23 29.19 4.09
C VAL A 119 1.49 28.85 5.38
N ILE A 120 2.20 28.88 6.51
CA ILE A 120 1.63 28.77 7.85
C ILE A 120 1.60 30.19 8.42
N ASN A 121 0.41 30.70 8.75
CA ASN A 121 0.30 32.02 9.35
C ASN A 121 0.67 31.95 10.84
N ALA A 122 1.17 33.06 11.40
CA ALA A 122 1.67 33.11 12.78
C ALA A 122 0.60 32.82 13.85
N ASP A 123 -0.68 32.93 13.51
CA ASP A 123 -1.83 32.65 14.37
C ASP A 123 -2.31 31.19 14.29
N GLU A 124 -1.81 30.40 13.35
CA GLU A 124 -2.23 29.01 13.12
C GLU A 124 -1.52 28.00 14.05
N ASN A 125 -1.42 28.29 15.35
CA ASN A 125 -0.71 27.45 16.34
C ASN A 125 -1.27 26.01 16.43
N ILE A 126 -2.57 25.83 16.22
CA ILE A 126 -3.19 24.50 16.21
C ILE A 126 -2.75 23.71 14.96
N LEU A 127 -2.69 24.35 13.79
CA LEU A 127 -2.21 23.73 12.56
C LEU A 127 -0.72 23.38 12.67
N GLN A 128 0.10 24.29 13.22
CA GLN A 128 1.51 24.01 13.49
C GLN A 128 1.66 22.77 14.38
N GLY A 129 0.90 22.68 15.47
CA GLY A 129 0.91 21.49 16.32
C GLY A 129 0.55 20.21 15.58
N TRP A 130 -0.42 20.24 14.67
CA TRP A 130 -0.78 19.09 13.84
C TRP A 130 0.32 18.69 12.85
N LEU A 131 0.99 19.66 12.23
CA LEU A 131 2.12 19.40 11.33
C LEU A 131 3.33 18.86 12.08
N ASP A 132 3.62 19.38 13.27
CA ASP A 132 4.66 18.86 14.14
C ASP A 132 4.36 17.43 14.59
N LEU A 133 3.09 17.10 14.89
CA LEU A 133 2.67 15.74 15.21
C LEU A 133 2.89 14.79 14.04
N LEU A 134 2.60 15.26 12.82
CA LEU A 134 2.86 14.52 11.59
C LEU A 134 4.35 14.25 11.41
N CYS A 135 5.21 15.24 11.68
CA CYS A 135 6.67 15.07 11.64
C CYS A 135 7.14 14.04 12.67
N VAL A 136 6.73 14.20 13.94
CA VAL A 136 7.01 13.24 15.02
C VAL A 136 6.60 11.82 14.64
N TYR A 137 5.43 11.67 14.03
CA TYR A 137 4.94 10.39 13.55
C TYR A 137 5.84 9.83 12.44
N GLN A 138 6.08 10.59 11.37
CA GLN A 138 6.87 10.15 10.21
C GLN A 138 8.31 9.78 10.56
N ASP A 139 8.97 10.58 11.40
CA ASP A 139 10.37 10.38 11.79
C ASP A 139 10.57 9.13 12.68
N ASN A 140 9.52 8.70 13.39
CA ASN A 140 9.59 7.62 14.36
C ASN A 140 8.74 6.39 13.97
N LEU A 141 8.21 6.33 12.74
CA LEU A 141 7.37 5.22 12.25
C LEU A 141 8.00 3.82 12.44
N GLN A 142 9.33 3.75 12.30
CA GLN A 142 10.11 2.51 12.40
C GLN A 142 10.45 2.14 13.85
N TYR A 143 10.25 3.06 14.80
CA TYR A 143 10.68 2.91 16.20
C TYR A 143 9.51 3.23 17.15
N PRO A 144 8.60 2.26 17.38
CA PRO A 144 7.37 2.49 18.12
C PRO A 144 7.57 3.01 19.55
N THR A 145 8.60 2.52 20.24
CA THR A 145 8.95 2.95 21.60
C THR A 145 9.41 4.40 21.63
N LEU A 146 10.21 4.81 20.64
CA LEU A 146 10.59 6.22 20.45
C LEU A 146 9.35 7.06 20.08
N LEU A 147 8.49 6.56 19.20
CA LEU A 147 7.25 7.23 18.82
C LEU A 147 6.32 7.46 20.02
N GLN A 148 6.15 6.48 20.91
CA GLN A 148 5.37 6.65 22.15
C GLN A 148 5.91 7.80 23.01
N ALA A 149 7.23 7.85 23.19
CA ALA A 149 7.89 8.90 23.96
C ALA A 149 7.74 10.27 23.26
N ALA A 150 7.96 10.32 21.95
CA ALA A 150 7.88 11.53 21.15
C ALA A 150 6.45 12.10 21.10
N ILE A 151 5.41 11.26 21.04
CA ILE A 151 4.01 11.70 21.14
C ILE A 151 3.76 12.34 22.52
N LYS A 152 4.27 11.76 23.61
CA LYS A 152 4.10 12.34 24.97
C LYS A 152 4.80 13.70 25.10
N ASP A 153 6.00 13.83 24.54
CA ASP A 153 6.71 15.11 24.46
C ASP A 153 5.88 16.13 23.66
N TRP A 154 5.39 15.74 22.49
CA TRP A 154 4.54 16.59 21.66
C TRP A 154 3.26 17.06 22.40
N GLN A 155 2.59 16.18 23.15
CA GLN A 155 1.41 16.54 23.95
C GLN A 155 1.74 17.61 25.00
N THR A 156 2.97 17.61 25.52
CA THR A 156 3.45 18.61 26.49
C THR A 156 3.75 19.95 25.82
N ARG A 157 4.30 19.93 24.59
CA ARG A 157 4.56 21.15 23.80
C ARG A 157 3.29 21.81 23.26
N TYR A 158 2.25 21.04 22.95
CA TYR A 158 1.01 21.52 22.34
C TYR A 158 -0.25 21.24 23.19
N PRO A 159 -0.33 21.68 24.46
CA PRO A 159 -1.40 21.29 25.40
C PRO A 159 -2.80 21.79 24.99
N GLN A 160 -2.88 22.81 24.12
CA GLN A 160 -4.15 23.34 23.62
C GLN A 160 -4.62 22.67 22.32
N ASN A 161 -3.78 21.87 21.66
CA ASN A 161 -4.18 21.16 20.45
C ASN A 161 -5.25 20.09 20.80
N PRO A 162 -6.34 19.95 20.03
CA PRO A 162 -7.35 18.92 20.26
C PRO A 162 -6.77 17.50 20.37
N ALA A 163 -5.78 17.17 19.52
CA ALA A 163 -5.11 15.88 19.54
C ALA A 163 -4.26 15.64 20.79
N ALA A 164 -3.84 16.69 21.51
CA ALA A 164 -3.13 16.52 22.78
C ALA A 164 -4.06 16.07 23.90
N LYS A 165 -5.32 16.51 23.87
CA LYS A 165 -6.37 16.14 24.84
C LYS A 165 -6.95 14.77 24.56
N THR A 166 -7.16 14.45 23.28
CA THR A 166 -7.65 13.15 22.83
C THR A 166 -6.93 12.78 21.55
N LEU A 167 -6.05 11.78 21.62
CA LEU A 167 -5.24 11.39 20.49
C LEU A 167 -6.12 10.85 19.35
N PRO A 168 -5.70 11.04 18.08
CA PRO A 168 -6.24 10.27 16.98
C PRO A 168 -6.24 8.77 17.30
N THR A 169 -7.28 8.05 16.89
CA THR A 169 -7.44 6.62 17.16
C THR A 169 -6.19 5.80 16.77
N PRO A 170 -5.55 6.04 15.60
CA PRO A 170 -4.31 5.33 15.24
C PRO A 170 -3.14 5.60 16.20
N LEU A 171 -3.02 6.83 16.72
CA LEU A 171 -1.94 7.18 17.66
C LEU A 171 -2.23 6.70 19.07
N SER A 172 -3.51 6.59 19.45
CA SER A 172 -3.91 5.95 20.70
C SER A 172 -3.53 4.46 20.73
N GLN A 173 -3.62 3.77 19.60
CA GLN A 173 -3.16 2.38 19.47
C GLN A 173 -1.65 2.28 19.65
N VAL A 174 -0.88 3.20 19.06
CA VAL A 174 0.57 3.29 19.28
C VAL A 174 0.89 3.54 20.76
N GLN A 175 0.15 4.41 21.46
CA GLN A 175 0.40 4.63 22.90
C GLN A 175 0.11 3.41 23.78
N ASN A 176 -0.74 2.51 23.31
CA ASN A 176 -1.03 1.23 23.99
C ASN A 176 -0.13 0.08 23.52
N TYR A 177 0.77 0.33 22.58
CA TYR A 177 1.72 -0.68 22.10
C TYR A 177 2.54 -1.23 23.25
N SER A 178 2.65 -2.56 23.30
CA SER A 178 3.50 -3.28 24.24
C SER A 178 4.40 -4.23 23.46
N SER A 179 5.72 -4.03 23.57
CA SER A 179 6.70 -4.91 22.95
C SER A 179 6.67 -6.28 23.63
N SER A 180 6.41 -7.33 22.87
CA SER A 180 6.59 -8.70 23.36
C SER A 180 8.02 -9.14 23.08
N SER A 181 8.82 -9.42 24.11
CA SER A 181 10.16 -9.97 23.91
C SER A 181 10.07 -11.39 23.33
N VAL A 182 10.76 -11.65 22.23
CA VAL A 182 10.88 -12.99 21.67
C VAL A 182 11.88 -13.78 22.53
N GLY A 183 11.37 -14.57 23.49
CA GLY A 183 12.20 -15.36 24.40
C GLY A 183 12.83 -16.57 23.71
N GLY A 184 12.07 -17.25 22.84
CA GLY A 184 12.53 -18.38 22.03
C GLY A 184 11.61 -18.61 20.84
N ILE A 185 12.17 -19.11 19.74
CA ILE A 185 11.46 -19.36 18.50
C ILE A 185 11.40 -20.87 18.24
N ALA A 186 10.21 -21.37 17.93
CA ALA A 186 10.03 -22.69 17.36
C ALA A 186 9.70 -22.58 15.87
N LEU A 187 10.53 -23.19 15.03
CA LEU A 187 10.34 -23.25 13.58
C LEU A 187 9.67 -24.59 13.22
N LEU A 188 8.42 -24.53 12.78
CA LEU A 188 7.59 -25.69 12.44
C LEU A 188 7.50 -25.84 10.93
N LEU A 189 8.20 -26.84 10.39
CA LEU A 189 8.26 -27.11 8.96
C LEU A 189 8.09 -28.62 8.68
N PRO A 190 7.50 -29.03 7.55
CA PRO A 190 7.47 -30.43 7.16
C PRO A 190 8.87 -30.84 6.65
N LEU A 191 9.61 -31.61 7.46
CA LEU A 191 10.99 -31.99 7.14
C LEU A 191 11.09 -33.32 6.38
N ASN A 192 9.96 -33.97 6.08
CA ASN A 192 9.88 -35.19 5.28
C ASN A 192 8.81 -35.07 4.17
N GLY A 193 8.86 -36.01 3.23
CA GLY A 193 7.89 -36.11 2.13
C GLY A 193 8.12 -35.06 1.03
N GLN A 194 7.09 -34.80 0.24
CA GLN A 194 7.19 -33.93 -0.96
C GLN A 194 7.49 -32.47 -0.62
N ALA A 195 7.14 -32.01 0.58
CA ALA A 195 7.34 -30.63 1.01
C ALA A 195 8.74 -30.34 1.58
N GLN A 196 9.57 -31.37 1.78
CA GLN A 196 10.90 -31.23 2.39
C GLN A 196 11.79 -30.24 1.65
N VAL A 197 11.77 -30.26 0.31
CA VAL A 197 12.61 -29.37 -0.52
C VAL A 197 12.26 -27.90 -0.26
N PHE A 198 10.97 -27.59 -0.09
CA PHE A 198 10.49 -26.24 0.23
C PHE A 198 10.89 -25.82 1.65
N SER A 199 10.72 -26.72 2.61
CA SER A 199 11.14 -26.50 4.01
C SER A 199 12.64 -26.23 4.13
N ASN A 200 13.47 -26.95 3.37
CA ASN A 200 14.91 -26.76 3.38
C ASN A 200 15.29 -25.35 2.90
N ALA A 201 14.68 -24.86 1.81
CA ALA A 201 14.92 -23.51 1.31
C ALA A 201 14.53 -22.45 2.35
N ILE A 202 13.33 -22.57 2.95
CA ILE A 202 12.84 -21.66 4.00
C ILE A 202 13.78 -21.69 5.22
N GLN A 203 14.16 -22.87 5.71
CA GLN A 203 15.03 -23.02 6.88
C GLN A 203 16.41 -22.41 6.63
N GLN A 204 16.97 -22.57 5.44
CA GLN A 204 18.25 -21.98 5.05
C GLN A 204 18.18 -20.45 5.03
N GLY A 205 17.15 -19.88 4.39
CA GLY A 205 16.94 -18.43 4.38
C GLY A 205 16.73 -17.85 5.77
N PHE A 206 15.91 -18.52 6.59
CA PHE A 206 15.68 -18.15 7.97
C PHE A 206 16.96 -18.13 8.81
N SER A 207 17.79 -19.18 8.67
CA SER A 207 19.06 -19.28 9.37
C SER A 207 20.07 -18.23 8.89
N ALA A 208 20.08 -17.92 7.59
CA ALA A 208 20.93 -16.88 7.03
C ALA A 208 20.58 -15.49 7.59
N ALA A 209 19.29 -15.13 7.60
CA ALA A 209 18.83 -13.88 8.18
C ALA A 209 19.13 -13.78 9.67
N LYS A 210 18.89 -14.87 10.43
CA LYS A 210 19.27 -14.95 11.85
C LYS A 210 20.76 -14.70 12.09
N ASN A 211 21.63 -15.23 11.23
CA ASN A 211 23.08 -15.07 11.35
C ASN A 211 23.60 -13.73 10.82
N GLY A 212 22.71 -12.81 10.42
CA GLY A 212 23.06 -11.46 10.01
C GLY A 212 23.50 -11.31 8.56
N LEU A 213 23.23 -12.29 7.67
CA LEU A 213 23.55 -12.13 6.23
C LEU A 213 22.86 -10.92 5.58
N MET A 214 21.80 -10.39 6.20
CA MET A 214 21.09 -9.16 5.79
C MET A 214 21.92 -7.87 6.02
N THR A 215 22.98 -7.90 6.83
CA THR A 215 23.73 -6.71 7.25
C THR A 215 24.96 -6.39 6.40
N GLN A 216 25.23 -7.16 5.34
CA GLN A 216 26.25 -6.79 4.37
C GLN A 216 25.71 -5.67 3.46
N LYS A 217 25.76 -4.45 4.00
CA LYS A 217 25.53 -3.17 3.32
C LYS A 217 26.18 -3.21 1.94
N SER A 218 25.39 -3.10 0.88
CA SER A 218 25.88 -2.91 -0.48
C SER A 218 26.72 -1.63 -0.51
N VAL A 219 28.04 -1.79 -0.71
CA VAL A 219 28.91 -0.67 -1.08
C VAL A 219 28.56 -0.32 -2.53
N PRO A 220 28.25 0.94 -2.86
CA PRO A 220 28.12 1.33 -4.25
C PRO A 220 29.44 1.09 -4.96
N GLU A 221 29.38 0.29 -6.03
CA GLU A 221 30.48 0.05 -6.95
C GLU A 221 30.88 1.40 -7.57
N GLN A 222 31.99 1.97 -7.09
CA GLN A 222 32.61 3.15 -7.69
C GLN A 222 33.27 2.70 -8.99
N ASP A 223 32.75 3.20 -10.11
CA ASP A 223 33.30 3.04 -11.45
C ASP A 223 34.83 3.20 -11.47
N ALA A 224 35.51 2.09 -11.73
CA ALA A 224 36.92 2.08 -12.07
C ALA A 224 37.09 2.46 -13.55
N SER A 225 37.35 3.74 -13.82
CA SER A 225 37.86 4.19 -15.11
C SER A 225 38.63 5.51 -14.98
N ALA A 226 39.94 5.42 -14.77
CA ALA A 226 40.98 6.10 -15.54
C ALA A 226 42.30 6.12 -14.77
N ALA A 227 43.19 5.18 -15.09
CA ALA A 227 44.61 5.33 -14.83
C ALA A 227 45.23 6.24 -15.90
N GLY A 228 45.90 7.31 -15.46
CA GLY A 228 46.65 8.23 -16.31
C GLY A 228 47.58 9.09 -15.45
N GLN A 229 48.85 8.70 -15.42
CA GLN A 229 49.97 9.21 -14.64
C GLN A 229 50.21 10.73 -14.76
N SER A 230 50.64 11.40 -13.67
CA SER A 230 52.02 11.91 -13.50
C SER A 230 52.14 12.90 -12.33
N ALA A 231 53.34 12.93 -11.76
CA ALA A 231 53.80 13.61 -10.56
C ALA A 231 53.75 15.15 -10.59
N ASP A 232 53.57 15.78 -9.42
CA ASP A 232 54.63 16.52 -8.69
C ASP A 232 54.05 17.50 -7.65
N GLY A 233 54.74 17.65 -6.52
CA GLY A 233 54.81 18.92 -5.79
C GLY A 233 53.84 19.17 -4.63
N VAL A 234 54.25 18.75 -3.42
CA VAL A 234 53.94 19.42 -2.14
C VAL A 234 54.76 20.74 -2.10
N PRO A 235 54.24 21.90 -1.62
CA PRO A 235 54.22 22.13 -0.18
C PRO A 235 53.00 22.86 0.41
N LYS A 236 52.51 22.24 1.48
CA LYS A 236 52.21 22.78 2.81
C LYS A 236 52.56 24.27 3.03
N ASN A 237 51.60 25.05 3.52
CA ASN A 237 51.90 26.12 4.47
C ASN A 237 50.77 26.33 5.49
N ASP A 238 51.21 26.49 6.73
CA ASP A 238 50.44 26.63 7.97
C ASP A 238 49.74 27.98 8.10
N GLY A 239 48.63 27.96 8.84
CA GLY A 239 48.35 28.89 9.94
C GLY A 239 47.93 30.32 9.59
N THR A 240 46.73 30.73 10.03
CA THR A 240 46.58 31.54 11.25
C THR A 240 45.11 31.92 11.50
N ALA A 241 44.77 31.90 12.78
CA ALA A 241 43.51 32.35 13.37
C ALA A 241 43.34 33.87 13.25
N GLY A 242 42.09 34.33 13.31
CA GLY A 242 41.81 35.71 13.73
C GLY A 242 40.46 36.27 13.34
N THR A 243 39.63 36.42 14.38
CA THR A 243 38.71 37.55 14.64
C THR A 243 37.30 37.54 14.01
N GLU A 244 36.33 37.31 14.89
CA GLU A 244 35.01 37.98 14.88
C GLU A 244 35.17 39.51 14.83
N PRO A 245 34.09 40.23 14.50
CA PRO A 245 33.36 40.87 15.59
C PRO A 245 31.84 40.72 15.49
N ALA A 246 31.21 40.58 16.66
CA ALA A 246 29.79 40.82 16.90
C ALA A 246 29.48 42.33 16.94
N GLY A 247 28.27 42.72 16.51
CA GLY A 247 27.75 44.09 16.76
C GLY A 247 26.51 44.52 15.96
N SER A 248 25.33 44.09 16.41
CA SER A 248 23.99 44.74 16.42
C SER A 248 23.55 45.78 15.36
N SER A 249 22.37 45.55 14.74
CA SER A 249 21.14 46.35 15.01
C SER A 249 19.91 45.88 14.23
N ALA A 250 18.75 45.97 14.89
CA ALA A 250 17.44 45.55 14.45
C ALA A 250 16.71 46.57 13.56
N ASN A 251 15.93 46.12 12.56
CA ASN A 251 14.56 46.57 12.31
C ASN A 251 13.80 45.77 11.21
N GLN A 252 12.64 45.24 11.62
CA GLN A 252 11.32 45.19 10.97
C GLN A 252 11.04 44.50 9.60
N ASN A 253 10.04 43.60 9.70
CA ASN A 253 8.94 43.31 8.78
C ASN A 253 9.26 42.83 7.35
N GLY A 254 9.41 41.51 7.23
CA GLY A 254 9.17 40.75 6.00
C GLY A 254 8.38 39.47 6.34
N PRO A 255 7.65 38.87 5.39
CA PRO A 255 6.97 37.59 5.62
C PRO A 255 8.03 36.55 6.00
N VAL A 256 7.86 35.94 7.17
CA VAL A 256 8.73 34.86 7.65
C VAL A 256 8.64 33.70 6.66
N SER A 257 9.74 33.43 5.97
CA SER A 257 9.91 32.17 5.24
C SER A 257 9.90 31.03 6.26
N ALA A 258 9.10 30.00 5.97
CA ALA A 258 8.87 28.86 6.86
C ALA A 258 10.18 28.24 7.39
N PRO A 259 10.27 27.85 8.67
CA PRO A 259 11.17 26.76 9.04
C PRO A 259 10.57 25.49 8.43
N GLY A 260 10.97 25.16 7.20
CA GLY A 260 10.66 23.90 6.52
C GLY A 260 11.50 22.73 7.03
N THR A 261 11.96 22.78 8.28
CA THR A 261 12.71 21.71 8.93
C THR A 261 11.93 21.33 10.17
N CYS A 262 11.56 20.04 10.23
CA CYS A 262 11.07 19.40 11.45
C CYS A 262 11.90 19.88 12.64
N PRO A 263 11.29 20.24 13.79
CA PRO A 263 12.06 20.55 14.98
C PRO A 263 12.99 19.39 15.30
N ASP A 264 14.28 19.65 15.47
CA ASP A 264 15.24 18.63 15.90
C ASP A 264 14.71 17.95 17.18
N PRO A 265 14.57 16.62 17.21
CA PRO A 265 14.22 15.94 18.43
C PRO A 265 15.34 16.15 19.44
N ALA A 266 15.03 16.83 20.54
CA ALA A 266 15.90 16.88 21.72
C ALA A 266 15.86 15.51 22.43
N VAL A 267 16.40 14.47 21.78
CA VAL A 267 16.75 13.18 22.41
C VAL A 267 18.10 12.76 21.85
N SER A 268 19.17 13.37 22.37
CA SER A 268 20.51 12.81 22.23
C SER A 268 20.58 11.50 23.01
N GLY A 269 20.85 10.41 22.29
CA GLY A 269 21.41 9.18 22.87
C GLY A 269 20.40 8.10 23.26
N ILE A 270 19.95 7.32 22.27
CA ILE A 270 19.78 5.87 22.41
C ILE A 270 20.02 5.25 21.03
N ASP A 271 21.28 4.94 20.72
CA ASP A 271 21.62 3.94 19.73
C ASP A 271 20.97 2.63 20.17
N GLY A 272 19.89 2.24 19.50
CA GLY A 272 19.05 1.14 19.93
C GLY A 272 18.07 0.72 18.85
N GLN A 273 18.57 0.45 17.64
CA GLN A 273 17.92 -0.56 16.81
C GLN A 273 17.76 -1.80 17.70
N PRO A 274 16.58 -2.45 17.80
CA PRO A 274 16.52 -3.80 18.31
C PRO A 274 17.23 -4.67 17.26
N SER A 275 18.56 -4.71 17.30
CA SER A 275 19.27 -5.91 16.93
C SER A 275 18.76 -6.95 17.90
N ALA A 276 17.74 -7.71 17.49
CA ALA A 276 17.47 -9.01 18.07
C ALA A 276 18.82 -9.72 18.07
N GLY A 277 19.43 -9.79 19.26
CA GLY A 277 20.77 -10.32 19.39
C GLY A 277 20.78 -11.71 18.79
N ASN A 278 21.93 -12.11 18.23
CA ASN A 278 22.24 -13.47 17.79
C ASN A 278 21.99 -14.56 18.87
N GLY A 279 21.42 -14.22 20.03
CA GLY A 279 21.12 -15.07 21.17
C GLY A 279 19.67 -15.57 21.30
N VAL A 280 18.71 -15.24 20.42
CA VAL A 280 17.37 -15.85 20.49
C VAL A 280 17.46 -17.35 20.14
N PRO A 281 17.17 -18.28 21.06
CA PRO A 281 17.23 -19.71 20.78
C PRO A 281 16.17 -20.09 19.74
N VAL A 282 16.56 -20.86 18.73
CA VAL A 282 15.66 -21.41 17.71
C VAL A 282 15.72 -22.92 17.81
N LYS A 283 14.55 -23.57 17.93
CA LYS A 283 14.39 -25.02 17.82
C LYS A 283 13.52 -25.35 16.62
N VAL A 284 13.88 -26.38 15.87
CA VAL A 284 13.14 -26.81 14.68
C VAL A 284 12.31 -28.04 15.02
N TYR A 285 11.05 -28.04 14.61
CA TYR A 285 10.08 -29.11 14.83
C TYR A 285 9.53 -29.59 13.49
N ASP A 286 9.49 -30.90 13.30
CA ASP A 286 9.00 -31.52 12.08
C ASP A 286 7.48 -31.74 12.13
N THR A 287 6.72 -30.96 11.36
CA THR A 287 5.25 -31.07 11.31
C THR A 287 4.76 -32.35 10.64
N SER A 288 5.64 -33.06 9.92
CA SER A 288 5.30 -34.37 9.34
C SER A 288 5.45 -35.54 10.31
N SER A 289 6.08 -35.31 11.47
CA SER A 289 6.39 -36.37 12.44
C SER A 289 5.34 -36.57 13.53
N GLN A 290 4.62 -35.51 13.91
CA GLN A 290 3.68 -35.47 15.02
C GLN A 290 2.52 -34.52 14.72
N PRO A 291 1.32 -34.73 15.32
CA PRO A 291 0.22 -33.79 15.21
C PRO A 291 0.58 -32.39 15.74
N LEU A 292 0.09 -31.35 15.07
CA LEU A 292 0.43 -29.96 15.37
C LEU A 292 0.18 -29.54 16.84
N PRO A 293 -0.95 -29.90 17.49
CA PRO A 293 -1.16 -29.53 18.88
C PRO A 293 -0.10 -30.05 19.85
N VAL A 294 0.47 -31.23 19.57
CA VAL A 294 1.54 -31.83 20.38
C VAL A 294 2.83 -31.03 20.22
N LEU A 295 3.17 -30.65 18.98
CA LEU A 295 4.35 -29.83 18.69
C LEU A 295 4.25 -28.43 19.31
N LEU A 296 3.08 -27.82 19.29
CA LEU A 296 2.85 -26.50 19.92
C LEU A 296 3.01 -26.57 21.44
N ALA A 297 2.46 -27.61 22.09
CA ALA A 297 2.62 -27.82 23.52
C ALA A 297 4.09 -28.07 23.89
N GLN A 298 4.81 -28.87 23.10
CA GLN A 298 6.23 -29.14 23.29
C GLN A 298 7.07 -27.86 23.12
N ALA A 299 6.80 -27.08 22.07
CA ALA A 299 7.48 -25.81 21.83
C ALA A 299 7.30 -24.82 23.00
N GLN A 300 6.09 -24.75 23.56
CA GLN A 300 5.82 -23.92 24.73
C GLN A 300 6.61 -24.39 25.96
N GLN A 301 6.65 -25.71 26.22
CA GLN A 301 7.44 -26.29 27.32
C GLN A 301 8.94 -26.04 27.14
N ASP A 302 9.40 -26.03 25.89
CA ASP A 302 10.77 -25.72 25.50
C ASP A 302 11.13 -24.23 25.63
N GLY A 303 10.20 -23.39 26.06
CA GLY A 303 10.38 -21.96 26.31
C GLY A 303 10.15 -21.08 25.07
N ALA A 304 9.58 -21.63 23.99
CA ALA A 304 9.22 -20.81 22.83
C ALA A 304 8.06 -19.87 23.19
N SER A 305 8.20 -18.60 22.83
CA SER A 305 7.16 -17.58 22.90
C SER A 305 6.65 -17.17 21.51
N MET A 306 7.36 -17.60 20.46
CA MET A 306 7.07 -17.33 19.07
C MET A 306 7.16 -18.63 18.25
N ILE A 307 6.13 -18.88 17.44
CA ILE A 307 6.07 -19.99 16.50
C ILE A 307 6.18 -19.41 15.09
N ILE A 308 7.02 -20.01 14.26
CA ILE A 308 7.11 -19.70 12.84
C ILE A 308 6.75 -20.97 12.07
N GLY A 309 5.72 -20.88 11.24
CA GLY A 309 5.02 -22.03 10.70
C GLY A 309 3.68 -22.28 11.42
N PRO A 310 2.93 -23.32 11.01
CA PRO A 310 3.31 -24.32 10.02
C PRO A 310 3.21 -23.81 8.57
N LEU A 311 3.70 -24.61 7.61
CA LEU A 311 3.75 -24.29 6.17
C LEU A 311 2.57 -24.84 5.38
N LEU A 312 2.08 -26.03 5.72
CA LEU A 312 1.01 -26.69 4.96
C LEU A 312 -0.35 -26.12 5.37
N LYS A 313 -1.23 -25.89 4.39
CA LYS A 313 -2.59 -25.36 4.64
C LYS A 313 -3.38 -26.23 5.62
N SER A 314 -3.26 -27.55 5.49
CA SER A 314 -3.89 -28.53 6.39
C SER A 314 -3.43 -28.40 7.84
N ASP A 315 -2.19 -27.98 8.08
CA ASP A 315 -1.67 -27.78 9.44
C ASP A 315 -2.17 -26.44 9.99
N ILE A 316 -2.22 -25.40 9.15
CA ILE A 316 -2.71 -24.08 9.56
C ILE A 316 -4.20 -24.12 9.92
N GLU A 317 -4.99 -24.89 9.19
CA GLU A 317 -6.42 -25.07 9.50
C GLU A 317 -6.63 -25.74 10.87
N GLN A 318 -5.69 -26.56 11.34
CA GLN A 318 -5.76 -27.13 12.69
C GLN A 318 -5.59 -26.09 13.79
N LEU A 319 -4.99 -24.92 13.52
CA LEU A 319 -4.87 -23.84 14.49
C LEU A 319 -6.22 -23.27 14.93
N TYR A 320 -7.28 -23.51 14.14
CA TYR A 320 -8.63 -23.05 14.45
C TYR A 320 -9.42 -23.98 15.35
N ASN A 321 -8.95 -25.22 15.53
CA ASN A 321 -9.66 -26.19 16.33
C ASN A 321 -9.51 -25.87 17.83
N ASP A 322 -10.55 -26.13 18.62
CA ASP A 322 -10.51 -25.93 20.08
C ASP A 322 -9.39 -26.77 20.74
N ASN A 323 -9.05 -27.90 20.12
CA ASN A 323 -7.96 -28.79 20.55
C ASN A 323 -6.56 -28.27 20.20
N ALA A 324 -6.41 -27.10 19.56
CA ALA A 324 -5.10 -26.51 19.23
C ALA A 324 -4.34 -25.97 20.45
N GLY A 325 -4.90 -26.11 21.66
CA GLY A 325 -4.21 -25.91 22.93
C GLY A 325 -3.57 -24.53 23.06
N ALA A 326 -2.23 -24.51 23.09
CA ALA A 326 -1.42 -23.30 23.24
C ALA A 326 -1.77 -22.21 22.20
N ALA A 327 -2.09 -22.58 20.96
CA ALA A 327 -2.52 -21.65 19.92
C ALA A 327 -3.88 -21.00 20.22
N SER A 328 -4.81 -21.75 20.82
CA SER A 328 -6.15 -21.25 21.19
C SER A 328 -6.14 -20.42 22.48
N SER A 329 -5.17 -20.64 23.36
CA SER A 329 -5.00 -19.88 24.60
C SER A 329 -4.41 -18.47 24.43
N GLY A 330 -3.87 -18.15 23.25
CA GLY A 330 -3.21 -16.86 23.00
C GLY A 330 -1.83 -16.70 23.66
N THR A 331 -1.27 -17.77 24.25
CA THR A 331 0.03 -17.73 24.96
C THR A 331 1.23 -17.73 24.02
N LEU A 332 1.06 -18.24 22.80
CA LEU A 332 2.07 -18.27 21.75
C LEU A 332 1.68 -17.32 20.63
N ASN A 333 2.61 -16.45 20.23
CA ASN A 333 2.50 -15.71 18.98
C ASN A 333 2.87 -16.64 17.82
N ILE A 334 2.11 -16.64 16.74
CA ILE A 334 2.27 -17.57 15.61
C ILE A 334 2.34 -16.77 14.31
N LEU A 335 3.43 -16.93 13.57
CA LEU A 335 3.56 -16.50 12.18
C LEU A 335 3.43 -17.73 11.27
N ALA A 336 2.23 -18.01 10.79
CA ALA A 336 1.98 -19.09 9.84
C ALA A 336 2.63 -18.76 8.49
N LEU A 337 3.29 -19.75 7.87
CA LEU A 337 4.01 -19.59 6.59
C LEU A 337 3.13 -19.92 5.38
N ASN A 338 1.82 -19.78 5.52
CA ASN A 338 0.85 -19.83 4.44
C ASN A 338 -0.46 -19.21 4.93
N GLN A 339 -1.45 -19.16 4.03
CA GLN A 339 -2.81 -18.74 4.36
C GLN A 339 -3.80 -19.90 4.17
N PRO A 340 -4.75 -20.10 5.10
CA PRO A 340 -5.82 -21.09 4.92
C PRO A 340 -6.84 -20.61 3.89
N GLU A 341 -7.66 -21.53 3.39
CA GLU A 341 -8.70 -21.19 2.41
C GLU A 341 -9.79 -20.30 3.01
N HIS A 342 -10.09 -20.51 4.29
CA HIS A 342 -11.02 -19.72 5.08
C HIS A 342 -10.27 -19.06 6.23
N LEU A 343 -10.12 -17.74 6.15
CA LEU A 343 -9.45 -16.95 7.19
C LEU A 343 -10.37 -16.83 8.41
N GLN A 344 -9.85 -17.19 9.59
CA GLN A 344 -10.49 -16.91 10.88
C GLN A 344 -9.51 -16.06 11.70
N PRO A 345 -9.68 -14.73 11.73
CA PRO A 345 -8.75 -13.84 12.40
C PRO A 345 -8.60 -14.21 13.88
N ARG A 346 -7.36 -14.37 14.34
CA ARG A 346 -7.03 -14.56 15.75
C ARG A 346 -6.01 -13.52 16.18
N PRO A 347 -6.09 -13.05 17.44
CA PRO A 347 -5.14 -12.07 17.94
C PRO A 347 -3.71 -12.58 17.77
N ASN A 348 -3.36 -13.74 18.30
CA ASN A 348 -2.00 -14.22 18.34
C ASN A 348 -1.48 -14.86 17.03
N ILE A 349 -2.16 -14.70 15.89
CA ILE A 349 -1.79 -15.37 14.63
C ILE A 349 -1.69 -14.37 13.48
N CYS A 350 -0.59 -14.43 12.74
CA CYS A 350 -0.38 -13.72 11.48
C CYS A 350 -0.05 -14.71 10.36
N TYR A 351 -0.42 -14.36 9.13
CA TYR A 351 -0.32 -15.25 7.96
C TYR A 351 0.60 -14.63 6.92
N PHE A 352 1.72 -15.29 6.64
CA PHE A 352 2.68 -14.86 5.63
C PHE A 352 2.75 -15.90 4.52
N ALA A 353 2.33 -15.52 3.32
CA ALA A 353 2.31 -16.40 2.16
C ALA A 353 2.92 -15.71 0.93
N LEU A 354 3.52 -16.51 0.06
CA LEU A 354 3.88 -16.07 -1.30
C LEU A 354 2.73 -16.33 -2.27
N SER A 355 1.53 -15.81 -1.96
CA SER A 355 0.32 -16.15 -2.71
C SER A 355 0.21 -15.35 -4.02
N PRO A 356 -0.22 -15.98 -5.14
CA PRO A 356 -0.57 -15.27 -6.38
C PRO A 356 -1.68 -14.22 -6.20
N GLU A 357 -2.55 -14.43 -5.21
CA GLU A 357 -3.61 -13.51 -4.82
C GLU A 357 -3.04 -12.18 -4.31
N ASP A 358 -1.98 -12.22 -3.49
CA ASP A 358 -1.32 -11.02 -2.99
C ASP A 358 -0.62 -10.25 -4.13
N GLU A 359 0.03 -10.97 -5.06
CA GLU A 359 0.62 -10.33 -6.25
C GLU A 359 -0.45 -9.68 -7.12
N ALA A 360 -1.62 -10.32 -7.29
CA ALA A 360 -2.73 -9.75 -8.06
C ALA A 360 -3.31 -8.49 -7.40
N ARG A 361 -3.35 -8.43 -6.05
CA ARG A 361 -3.73 -7.21 -5.33
C ARG A 361 -2.72 -6.08 -5.54
N ASP A 362 -1.42 -6.37 -5.43
CA ASP A 362 -0.37 -5.37 -5.71
C ASP A 362 -0.41 -4.91 -7.18
N ALA A 363 -0.61 -5.82 -8.13
CA ALA A 363 -0.75 -5.52 -9.55
C ALA A 363 -1.94 -4.61 -9.85
N ALA A 364 -3.10 -4.83 -9.24
CA ALA A 364 -4.24 -3.95 -9.40
C ALA A 364 -3.90 -2.50 -8.97
N ASN A 365 -3.21 -2.34 -7.83
CA ASN A 365 -2.78 -1.04 -7.34
C ASN A 365 -1.74 -0.40 -8.27
N HIS A 366 -0.74 -1.16 -8.72
CA HIS A 366 0.31 -0.68 -9.63
C HIS A 366 -0.27 -0.23 -10.97
N ILE A 367 -1.13 -1.04 -11.59
CA ILE A 367 -1.78 -0.73 -12.87
C ILE A 367 -2.66 0.52 -12.73
N HIS A 368 -3.37 0.67 -11.61
CA HIS A 368 -4.21 1.84 -11.35
C HIS A 368 -3.37 3.12 -11.15
N GLN A 369 -2.26 3.01 -10.41
CA GLN A 369 -1.32 4.12 -10.20
C GLN A 369 -0.66 4.59 -11.50
N GLN A 370 -0.52 3.70 -12.50
CA GLN A 370 -0.10 4.08 -13.85
C GLN A 370 -1.20 4.77 -14.69
N GLY A 371 -2.39 5.01 -14.12
CA GLY A 371 -3.49 5.73 -14.76
C GLY A 371 -4.33 4.91 -15.73
N ARG A 372 -4.16 3.58 -15.76
CA ARG A 372 -4.96 2.67 -16.59
C ARG A 372 -6.41 2.65 -16.11
N GLN A 373 -7.36 2.48 -17.02
CA GLN A 373 -8.79 2.62 -16.73
C GLN A 373 -9.58 1.34 -17.01
N GLN A 374 -9.17 0.54 -18.00
CA GLN A 374 -9.92 -0.61 -18.51
C GLN A 374 -9.01 -1.84 -18.64
N PRO A 375 -8.59 -2.46 -17.52
CA PRO A 375 -7.73 -3.63 -17.54
C PRO A 375 -8.52 -4.88 -17.97
N LEU A 376 -7.89 -5.69 -18.82
CA LEU A 376 -8.28 -7.06 -19.11
C LEU A 376 -7.41 -8.04 -18.31
N LEU A 377 -8.04 -8.94 -17.56
CA LEU A 377 -7.38 -10.07 -16.92
C LEU A 377 -7.33 -11.25 -17.87
N LEU A 378 -6.13 -11.71 -18.23
CA LEU A 378 -5.93 -12.92 -19.01
C LEU A 378 -5.45 -14.04 -18.09
N LEU A 379 -6.37 -14.96 -17.76
CA LEU A 379 -6.21 -15.91 -16.67
C LEU A 379 -6.35 -17.35 -17.15
N PRO A 380 -5.65 -18.34 -16.54
CA PRO A 380 -5.88 -19.73 -16.87
C PRO A 380 -7.27 -20.16 -16.39
N ARG A 381 -7.86 -21.17 -17.05
CA ARG A 381 -9.11 -21.79 -16.58
C ARG A 381 -8.88 -22.51 -15.24
N GLY A 382 -9.86 -22.42 -14.34
CA GLY A 382 -9.89 -23.16 -13.06
C GLY A 382 -9.68 -22.29 -11.82
N ALA A 383 -9.63 -22.95 -10.66
CA ALA A 383 -9.75 -22.30 -9.35
C ALA A 383 -8.71 -21.20 -9.08
N LEU A 384 -7.47 -21.35 -9.56
CA LEU A 384 -6.46 -20.30 -9.43
C LEU A 384 -6.90 -19.01 -10.13
N GLY A 385 -7.36 -19.14 -11.36
CA GLY A 385 -7.84 -18.00 -12.12
C GLY A 385 -9.01 -17.32 -11.42
N ASP A 386 -9.94 -18.07 -10.84
CA ASP A 386 -11.12 -17.51 -10.19
C ASP A 386 -10.77 -16.72 -8.92
N ARG A 387 -9.82 -17.24 -8.12
CA ARG A 387 -9.32 -16.52 -6.93
C ARG A 387 -8.61 -15.22 -7.33
N ILE A 388 -7.77 -15.25 -8.36
CA ILE A 388 -7.09 -14.05 -8.86
C ILE A 388 -8.07 -13.01 -9.39
N ALA A 389 -9.06 -13.42 -10.20
CA ALA A 389 -10.08 -12.51 -10.73
C ALA A 389 -10.83 -11.80 -9.59
N LYS A 390 -11.22 -12.55 -8.56
CA LYS A 390 -11.89 -12.01 -7.36
C LYS A 390 -11.02 -11.00 -6.62
N VAL A 391 -9.75 -11.34 -6.34
CA VAL A 391 -8.87 -10.46 -5.54
C VAL A 391 -8.44 -9.22 -6.32
N PHE A 392 -8.07 -9.37 -7.59
CA PHE A 392 -7.72 -8.24 -8.45
C PHE A 392 -8.89 -7.26 -8.56
N SER A 393 -10.10 -7.76 -8.84
CA SER A 393 -11.26 -6.88 -9.02
C SER A 393 -11.69 -6.17 -7.75
N ALA A 394 -11.53 -6.80 -6.58
CA ALA A 394 -11.76 -6.15 -5.29
C ALA A 394 -10.74 -5.02 -5.06
N ALA A 395 -9.45 -5.28 -5.28
CA ALA A 395 -8.39 -4.29 -5.14
C ALA A 395 -8.54 -3.13 -6.15
N TRP A 396 -8.88 -3.44 -7.40
CA TRP A 396 -9.12 -2.44 -8.44
C TRP A 396 -10.25 -1.46 -8.08
N ARG A 397 -11.37 -1.97 -7.54
CA ARG A 397 -12.48 -1.12 -7.07
C ARG A 397 -12.08 -0.29 -5.86
N GLN A 398 -11.32 -0.86 -4.92
CA GLN A 398 -10.79 -0.13 -3.76
C GLN A 398 -9.87 1.01 -4.18
N ALA A 399 -9.11 0.83 -5.26
CA ALA A 399 -8.28 1.89 -5.84
C ALA A 399 -9.10 2.98 -6.58
N GLY A 400 -10.40 2.77 -6.82
CA GLY A 400 -11.29 3.69 -7.54
C GLY A 400 -11.55 3.31 -9.00
N GLY A 401 -11.09 2.13 -9.42
CA GLY A 401 -11.28 1.61 -10.77
C GLY A 401 -12.69 1.09 -11.05
N ALA A 402 -13.08 1.12 -12.33
CA ALA A 402 -14.37 0.65 -12.82
C ALA A 402 -14.45 -0.89 -12.93
N THR A 403 -15.42 -1.42 -13.66
CA THR A 403 -15.54 -2.86 -13.92
C THR A 403 -14.30 -3.41 -14.66
N VAL A 404 -13.79 -4.53 -14.18
CA VAL A 404 -12.66 -5.26 -14.78
C VAL A 404 -13.19 -6.23 -15.82
N LEU A 405 -12.49 -6.35 -16.95
CA LEU A 405 -12.78 -7.38 -17.96
C LEU A 405 -11.92 -8.62 -17.67
N GLU A 406 -12.45 -9.81 -17.90
CA GLU A 406 -11.67 -11.06 -17.82
C GLU A 406 -11.77 -11.88 -19.10
N GLN A 407 -10.74 -12.65 -19.39
CA GLN A 407 -10.73 -13.66 -20.44
C GLN A 407 -9.92 -14.87 -19.97
N ARG A 408 -10.43 -16.06 -20.24
CA ARG A 408 -9.77 -17.31 -19.86
C ARG A 408 -9.02 -17.93 -21.03
N PHE A 409 -7.86 -18.51 -20.77
CA PHE A 409 -7.11 -19.30 -21.75
C PHE A 409 -6.98 -20.77 -21.32
N GLY A 410 -6.82 -21.64 -22.31
CA GLY A 410 -6.69 -23.09 -22.14
C GLY A 410 -5.25 -23.54 -21.87
N SER A 411 -4.95 -24.81 -22.17
CA SER A 411 -3.59 -25.33 -22.02
C SER A 411 -2.63 -24.80 -23.09
N SER A 412 -1.32 -25.00 -22.92
CA SER A 412 -0.32 -24.66 -23.94
C SER A 412 -0.58 -25.35 -25.30
N ALA A 413 -1.19 -26.54 -25.31
CA ALA A 413 -1.59 -27.22 -26.54
C ALA A 413 -2.72 -26.47 -27.27
N GLU A 414 -3.71 -25.98 -26.53
CA GLU A 414 -4.79 -25.15 -27.08
C GLU A 414 -4.26 -23.80 -27.57
N LEU A 415 -3.33 -23.17 -26.83
CA LEU A 415 -2.66 -21.94 -27.28
C LEU A 415 -1.91 -22.15 -28.61
N LYS A 416 -1.14 -23.25 -28.75
CA LYS A 416 -0.47 -23.60 -30.00
C LYS A 416 -1.47 -23.86 -31.14
N GLN A 417 -2.58 -24.53 -30.85
CA GLN A 417 -3.63 -24.75 -31.84
C GLN A 417 -4.23 -23.42 -32.32
N ASN A 418 -4.53 -22.50 -31.40
CA ASN A 418 -5.10 -21.18 -31.72
C ASN A 418 -4.14 -20.32 -32.56
N ILE A 419 -2.82 -20.47 -32.37
CA ILE A 419 -1.81 -19.85 -33.24
C ILE A 419 -1.87 -20.46 -34.63
N ASN A 420 -1.86 -21.79 -34.73
CA ASN A 420 -1.85 -22.50 -36.02
C ASN A 420 -3.14 -22.29 -36.83
N SER A 421 -4.28 -22.12 -36.15
CA SER A 421 -5.58 -21.84 -36.76
C SER A 421 -5.80 -20.37 -37.10
N GLY A 422 -4.93 -19.46 -36.63
CA GLY A 422 -5.06 -18.01 -36.83
C GLY A 422 -6.12 -17.33 -35.95
N ASP A 423 -6.76 -18.07 -35.04
CA ASP A 423 -7.81 -17.56 -34.15
C ASP A 423 -7.25 -16.57 -33.10
N GLY A 424 -6.02 -16.82 -32.64
CA GLY A 424 -5.35 -15.95 -31.68
C GLY A 424 -6.08 -15.87 -30.33
N ILE A 425 -5.82 -14.80 -29.57
CA ILE A 425 -6.50 -14.48 -28.31
C ILE A 425 -7.45 -13.30 -28.59
N PRO A 426 -8.78 -13.43 -28.38
CA PRO A 426 -9.74 -12.43 -28.84
C PRO A 426 -9.57 -11.02 -28.25
N LEU A 427 -9.10 -10.91 -27.00
CA LEU A 427 -8.99 -9.66 -26.24
C LEU A 427 -10.33 -8.89 -26.17
N THR A 428 -11.45 -9.61 -26.18
CA THR A 428 -12.79 -8.99 -26.06
C THR A 428 -13.17 -8.80 -24.60
N GLY A 429 -12.75 -9.74 -23.74
CA GLY A 429 -13.09 -9.77 -22.33
C GLY A 429 -14.59 -9.96 -22.06
N THR A 430 -14.93 -10.47 -20.88
CA THR A 430 -16.27 -10.42 -20.31
C THR A 430 -16.22 -9.60 -19.02
N PRO A 431 -17.18 -8.70 -18.78
CA PRO A 431 -17.23 -7.96 -17.52
C PRO A 431 -17.32 -8.92 -16.34
N LEU A 432 -16.36 -8.81 -15.41
CA LEU A 432 -16.43 -9.57 -14.18
C LEU A 432 -17.52 -8.97 -13.30
N ALA A 433 -18.60 -9.73 -13.07
CA ALA A 433 -19.71 -9.30 -12.24
C ALA A 433 -19.19 -8.85 -10.86
N ALA A 434 -19.69 -7.70 -10.39
CA ALA A 434 -19.41 -7.28 -9.03
C ALA A 434 -20.00 -8.34 -8.09
N GLY A 435 -19.14 -9.13 -7.44
CA GLY A 435 -19.58 -10.08 -6.41
C GLY A 435 -20.49 -9.36 -5.42
N GLU A 436 -21.73 -9.83 -5.33
CA GLU A 436 -22.76 -9.27 -4.47
C GLU A 436 -22.29 -9.30 -3.01
N ALA A 437 -22.55 -8.22 -2.26
CA ALA A 437 -22.54 -8.27 -0.80
C ALA A 437 -23.57 -9.34 -0.34
N PRO A 438 -23.38 -10.02 0.79
CA PRO A 438 -24.35 -10.99 1.28
C PRO A 438 -25.67 -10.25 1.59
N ALA A 439 -26.63 -10.36 0.68
CA ALA A 439 -27.96 -9.83 0.86
C ALA A 439 -28.73 -10.77 1.79
N ASN A 440 -29.04 -10.30 2.99
CA ASN A 440 -30.11 -10.88 3.79
C ASN A 440 -31.38 -10.94 2.93
N ALA A 441 -31.95 -12.13 2.84
CA ALA A 441 -33.12 -12.44 2.03
C ALA A 441 -34.29 -11.51 2.35
N VAL A 442 -34.63 -10.63 1.41
CA VAL A 442 -35.97 -10.07 1.29
C VAL A 442 -36.55 -10.60 -0.01
N VAL A 443 -37.45 -11.56 0.14
CA VAL A 443 -38.29 -12.09 -0.93
C VAL A 443 -39.19 -10.97 -1.44
N THR A 444 -39.01 -10.51 -2.68
CA THR A 444 -40.02 -9.69 -3.36
C THR A 444 -40.03 -9.99 -4.86
N ILE A 445 -41.07 -10.74 -5.26
CA ILE A 445 -41.84 -10.80 -6.53
C ILE A 445 -41.07 -10.64 -7.87
N PRO A 446 -41.18 -11.60 -8.83
CA PRO A 446 -40.50 -11.50 -10.13
C PRO A 446 -41.12 -10.42 -11.03
N ALA A 447 -40.33 -9.39 -11.38
CA ALA A 447 -40.61 -8.53 -12.52
C ALA A 447 -40.10 -9.18 -13.82
N PRO A 448 -40.81 -9.01 -14.95
CA PRO A 448 -40.47 -9.68 -16.21
C PRO A 448 -39.08 -9.27 -16.71
N GLN A 449 -38.32 -10.29 -17.11
CA GLN A 449 -36.97 -10.21 -17.67
C GLN A 449 -37.01 -9.45 -19.01
N ASN A 450 -36.80 -8.14 -18.97
CA ASN A 450 -36.33 -7.42 -20.14
C ASN A 450 -34.82 -7.69 -20.23
N ASN A 451 -34.44 -8.61 -21.12
CA ASN A 451 -33.06 -8.77 -21.60
C ASN A 451 -32.67 -7.54 -22.45
N GLY A 452 -32.61 -6.37 -21.80
CA GLY A 452 -31.88 -5.23 -22.31
C GLY A 452 -30.42 -5.52 -22.10
N ALA A 453 -29.69 -5.84 -23.17
CA ALA A 453 -28.24 -5.83 -23.16
C ALA A 453 -27.79 -4.47 -22.60
N VAL A 454 -27.34 -4.46 -21.36
CA VAL A 454 -26.60 -3.33 -20.80
C VAL A 454 -25.33 -3.29 -21.63
N SER A 455 -25.32 -2.40 -22.63
CA SER A 455 -24.10 -2.10 -23.36
C SER A 455 -23.11 -1.60 -22.32
N PRO A 456 -21.97 -2.29 -22.10
CA PRO A 456 -20.95 -1.72 -21.24
C PRO A 456 -20.57 -0.39 -21.89
N SER A 457 -20.47 0.66 -21.09
CA SER A 457 -19.72 1.87 -21.43
C SER A 457 -18.24 1.46 -21.57
N GLY A 458 -17.94 0.66 -22.60
CA GLY A 458 -16.68 -0.03 -22.82
C GLY A 458 -15.70 0.87 -23.52
N GLY A 459 -14.83 1.50 -22.75
CA GLY A 459 -13.58 2.04 -23.31
C GLY A 459 -12.76 0.91 -23.92
N ALA A 460 -11.89 1.24 -24.88
CA ALA A 460 -10.92 0.29 -25.39
C ALA A 460 -10.01 -0.20 -24.26
N ILE A 461 -9.69 -1.50 -24.23
CA ILE A 461 -8.75 -2.09 -23.28
C ILE A 461 -7.40 -1.38 -23.40
N ASP A 462 -6.90 -0.85 -22.29
CA ASP A 462 -5.65 -0.08 -22.22
C ASP A 462 -4.54 -0.80 -21.43
N ALA A 463 -4.88 -1.92 -20.78
CA ALA A 463 -3.97 -2.79 -20.05
C ALA A 463 -4.40 -4.26 -20.11
N VAL A 464 -3.45 -5.19 -20.14
CA VAL A 464 -3.68 -6.64 -19.94
C VAL A 464 -2.80 -7.13 -18.81
N TYR A 465 -3.39 -7.75 -17.79
CA TYR A 465 -2.65 -8.46 -16.75
C TYR A 465 -2.74 -9.96 -16.97
N ILE A 466 -1.60 -10.61 -17.17
CA ILE A 466 -1.46 -11.98 -17.63
C ILE A 466 -0.92 -12.86 -16.51
N ILE A 467 -1.65 -13.93 -16.18
CA ILE A 467 -1.17 -14.97 -15.26
C ILE A 467 -0.83 -16.22 -16.07
N ALA A 468 0.46 -16.43 -16.32
CA ALA A 468 0.94 -17.53 -17.15
C ALA A 468 2.33 -18.00 -16.70
N ILE A 469 2.67 -19.25 -16.98
CA ILE A 469 4.06 -19.74 -16.90
C ILE A 469 4.87 -19.25 -18.13
N PRO A 470 6.22 -19.32 -18.12
CA PRO A 470 7.03 -18.81 -19.23
C PRO A 470 6.64 -19.38 -20.60
N ASP A 471 6.40 -20.69 -20.69
CA ASP A 471 6.00 -21.38 -21.92
C ASP A 471 4.63 -20.93 -22.46
N GLU A 472 3.70 -20.61 -21.58
CA GLU A 472 2.39 -20.08 -21.96
C GLU A 472 2.52 -18.62 -22.41
N LEU A 473 3.30 -17.82 -21.68
CA LEU A 473 3.52 -16.42 -22.00
C LEU A 473 4.24 -16.24 -23.36
N ALA A 474 5.20 -17.12 -23.68
CA ALA A 474 5.87 -17.19 -24.99
C ALA A 474 4.88 -17.35 -26.14
N LEU A 475 3.73 -18.00 -25.91
CA LEU A 475 2.69 -18.18 -26.92
C LEU A 475 1.69 -17.00 -26.90
N ILE A 476 1.32 -16.53 -25.71
CA ILE A 476 0.33 -15.48 -25.51
C ILE A 476 0.81 -14.14 -26.09
N LYS A 477 2.06 -13.74 -25.84
CA LYS A 477 2.57 -12.41 -26.21
C LYS A 477 2.54 -12.18 -27.74
N PRO A 478 3.05 -13.11 -28.60
CA PRO A 478 2.92 -12.97 -30.05
C PRO A 478 1.47 -12.90 -30.54
N MET A 479 0.54 -13.65 -29.92
CA MET A 479 -0.88 -13.61 -30.27
C MET A 479 -1.51 -12.23 -29.98
N ILE A 480 -1.06 -11.56 -28.92
CA ILE A 480 -1.46 -10.19 -28.58
C ILE A 480 -0.86 -9.22 -29.61
N ASP A 481 0.45 -9.31 -29.86
CA ASP A 481 1.16 -8.40 -30.78
C ASP A 481 0.60 -8.44 -32.21
N MET A 482 0.18 -9.61 -32.69
CA MET A 482 -0.44 -9.76 -34.01
C MET A 482 -1.80 -9.04 -34.11
N ARG A 483 -2.53 -8.92 -33.01
CA ARG A 483 -3.87 -8.31 -32.97
C ARG A 483 -3.81 -6.81 -32.67
N VAL A 484 -2.84 -6.39 -31.87
CA VAL A 484 -2.69 -5.00 -31.44
C VAL A 484 -1.93 -4.24 -32.52
N SER A 485 -2.64 -3.41 -33.28
CA SER A 485 -1.99 -2.50 -34.23
C SER A 485 -0.97 -1.61 -33.51
N SER A 486 0.15 -1.29 -34.16
CA SER A 486 1.29 -0.52 -33.60
C SER A 486 0.96 0.89 -33.04
N ARG A 487 -0.29 1.35 -33.17
CA ARG A 487 -0.81 2.61 -32.61
C ARG A 487 -1.57 2.46 -31.29
N ALA A 488 -1.97 1.23 -30.92
CA ALA A 488 -2.69 0.97 -29.68
C ALA A 488 -1.71 0.86 -28.51
N ARG A 489 -1.86 1.73 -27.50
CA ARG A 489 -1.01 1.80 -26.30
C ARG A 489 -1.39 0.73 -25.27
N LEU A 490 -1.47 -0.53 -25.69
CA LEU A 490 -1.79 -1.63 -24.80
C LEU A 490 -0.58 -1.90 -23.89
N ALA A 491 -0.75 -1.69 -22.59
CA ALA A 491 0.27 -2.06 -21.61
C ALA A 491 0.08 -3.51 -21.17
N LEU A 492 1.16 -4.28 -21.15
CA LEU A 492 1.14 -5.68 -20.76
C LEU A 492 1.83 -5.83 -19.41
N TYR A 493 1.19 -6.56 -18.51
CA TYR A 493 1.68 -6.85 -17.17
C TYR A 493 1.62 -8.35 -16.92
N ALA A 494 2.56 -8.92 -16.16
CA ALA A 494 2.55 -10.31 -15.73
C ALA A 494 2.99 -10.50 -14.28
N SER A 495 2.63 -11.64 -13.68
CA SER A 495 3.08 -12.03 -12.33
C SER A 495 4.49 -12.65 -12.34
N SER A 496 5.07 -12.86 -11.15
CA SER A 496 6.38 -13.52 -10.96
C SER A 496 6.45 -14.92 -11.59
N ARG A 497 5.29 -15.60 -11.72
CA ARG A 497 5.14 -16.90 -12.37
C ARG A 497 5.64 -16.94 -13.82
N SER A 498 5.69 -15.80 -14.48
CA SER A 498 6.17 -15.69 -15.86
C SER A 498 7.70 -15.61 -15.98
N TYR A 499 8.41 -15.43 -14.86
CA TYR A 499 9.86 -15.20 -14.84
C TYR A 499 10.63 -16.43 -14.33
N GLN A 500 11.69 -16.77 -15.06
CA GLN A 500 12.59 -17.91 -14.81
C GLN A 500 14.06 -17.50 -14.98
N ALA A 501 14.96 -18.25 -14.35
CA ALA A 501 16.38 -17.91 -14.28
C ALA A 501 17.08 -17.88 -15.65
N ASP A 502 16.80 -18.88 -16.48
CA ASP A 502 17.50 -19.10 -17.73
C ASP A 502 16.73 -18.52 -18.93
N ALA A 503 16.01 -17.41 -18.73
CA ALA A 503 15.33 -16.74 -19.83
C ALA A 503 16.36 -16.26 -20.88
N GLU A 504 16.36 -16.93 -22.04
CA GLU A 504 17.28 -16.68 -23.15
C GLU A 504 17.15 -15.25 -23.70
N PRO A 505 18.21 -14.67 -24.30
CA PRO A 505 18.13 -13.33 -24.89
C PRO A 505 16.98 -13.16 -25.89
N ASP A 506 16.69 -14.19 -26.69
CA ASP A 506 15.60 -14.18 -27.66
C ASP A 506 14.24 -14.09 -26.98
N TYR A 507 14.02 -14.84 -25.89
CA TYR A 507 12.82 -14.73 -25.07
C TYR A 507 12.65 -13.31 -24.50
N ARG A 508 13.75 -12.71 -24.00
CA ARG A 508 13.71 -11.33 -23.46
C ARG A 508 13.34 -10.30 -24.52
N LEU A 509 13.79 -10.50 -25.77
CA LEU A 509 13.42 -9.65 -26.90
C LEU A 509 11.97 -9.85 -27.32
N GLU A 510 11.45 -11.09 -27.31
CA GLU A 510 10.05 -11.39 -27.60
C GLU A 510 9.10 -10.75 -26.57
N MET A 511 9.54 -10.69 -25.31
CA MET A 511 8.80 -10.06 -24.22
C MET A 511 8.91 -8.53 -24.19
N GLU A 512 9.50 -7.88 -25.20
CA GLU A 512 9.69 -6.42 -25.24
C GLU A 512 8.43 -5.65 -24.83
N GLY A 513 8.60 -4.70 -23.90
CA GLY A 513 7.56 -3.82 -23.41
C GLY A 513 6.68 -4.40 -22.30
N LEU A 514 6.73 -5.71 -22.04
CA LEU A 514 6.02 -6.36 -20.93
C LEU A 514 6.64 -5.94 -19.59
N GLU A 515 5.78 -5.60 -18.63
CA GLU A 515 6.16 -5.36 -17.23
C GLU A 515 5.78 -6.58 -16.38
N PHE A 516 6.58 -6.94 -15.39
CA PHE A 516 6.23 -8.02 -14.46
C PHE A 516 6.73 -7.74 -13.05
N SER A 517 6.01 -8.28 -12.07
CA SER A 517 6.38 -8.18 -10.66
C SER A 517 7.22 -9.38 -10.21
N ASP A 518 8.20 -9.15 -9.35
CA ASP A 518 8.87 -10.21 -8.59
C ASP A 518 9.44 -9.68 -7.27
N ILE A 519 10.01 -10.57 -6.48
CA ILE A 519 10.62 -10.23 -5.20
C ILE A 519 11.88 -9.36 -5.38
N PRO A 520 12.12 -8.38 -4.49
CA PRO A 520 13.32 -7.53 -4.51
C PRO A 520 14.63 -8.27 -4.76
N LEU A 521 14.83 -9.44 -4.13
CA LEU A 521 16.03 -10.27 -4.31
C LEU A 521 16.28 -10.66 -5.77
N LEU A 522 15.24 -11.04 -6.52
CA LEU A 522 15.33 -11.42 -7.93
C LEU A 522 15.33 -10.22 -8.89
N THR A 523 14.95 -9.04 -8.40
CA THR A 523 14.94 -7.79 -9.17
C THR A 523 16.20 -6.94 -9.00
N GLY A 524 17.20 -7.44 -8.28
CA GLY A 524 18.52 -6.82 -8.15
C GLY A 524 18.71 -5.96 -6.90
N ALA A 525 17.89 -6.11 -5.86
CA ALA A 525 18.11 -5.42 -4.59
C ALA A 525 19.42 -5.84 -3.90
N HIS A 526 19.74 -7.14 -3.93
CA HIS A 526 20.93 -7.72 -3.29
C HIS A 526 21.65 -8.74 -4.20
N PRO A 527 22.41 -8.28 -5.22
CA PRO A 527 23.01 -9.16 -6.23
C PRO A 527 24.06 -10.12 -5.67
N ALA A 528 24.85 -9.69 -4.66
CA ALA A 528 25.84 -10.55 -4.01
C ALA A 528 25.16 -11.75 -3.32
N LEU A 529 24.08 -11.49 -2.58
CA LEU A 529 23.28 -12.53 -1.93
C LEU A 529 22.65 -13.47 -2.97
N LEU A 530 22.08 -12.94 -4.05
CA LEU A 530 21.50 -13.74 -5.13
C LEU A 530 22.54 -14.67 -5.79
N SER A 531 23.77 -14.18 -6.03
CA SER A 531 24.84 -14.99 -6.62
C SER A 531 25.25 -16.17 -5.73
N GLN A 532 25.24 -15.97 -4.41
CA GLN A 532 25.53 -17.02 -3.44
C GLN A 532 24.42 -18.07 -3.39
N ILE A 533 23.16 -17.65 -3.38
CA ILE A 533 22.00 -18.55 -3.24
C ILE A 533 21.74 -19.32 -4.54
N SER A 534 21.84 -18.66 -5.69
CA SER A 534 21.56 -19.29 -7.00
C SER A 534 22.45 -20.49 -7.27
N ALA A 535 23.72 -20.44 -6.86
CA ALA A 535 24.63 -21.58 -6.93
C ALA A 535 24.21 -22.75 -6.01
N GLN A 536 23.61 -22.46 -4.86
CA GLN A 536 23.16 -23.47 -3.88
C GLN A 536 21.82 -24.12 -4.26
N LEU A 537 20.92 -23.36 -4.89
CA LEU A 537 19.57 -23.79 -5.24
C LEU A 537 19.40 -24.14 -6.73
N SER A 538 20.51 -24.41 -7.42
CA SER A 538 20.52 -24.82 -8.83
C SER A 538 19.78 -23.85 -9.78
N GLY A 539 19.75 -22.56 -9.45
CA GLY A 539 19.04 -21.55 -10.23
C GLY A 539 17.51 -21.63 -10.19
N ASP A 540 16.88 -22.46 -9.35
CA ASP A 540 15.42 -22.53 -9.27
C ASP A 540 14.86 -21.30 -8.52
N TYR A 541 14.31 -20.34 -9.26
CA TYR A 541 13.71 -19.14 -8.70
C TYR A 541 12.52 -19.41 -7.77
N SER A 542 11.83 -20.55 -7.90
CA SER A 542 10.80 -20.96 -6.95
C SER A 542 11.41 -21.22 -5.57
N LEU A 543 12.57 -21.89 -5.52
CA LEU A 543 13.31 -22.12 -4.27
C LEU A 543 13.97 -20.84 -3.75
N VAL A 544 14.48 -19.97 -4.63
CA VAL A 544 15.02 -18.66 -4.23
C VAL A 544 13.94 -17.80 -3.56
N ARG A 545 12.71 -17.80 -4.09
CA ARG A 545 11.58 -17.10 -3.46
C ARG A 545 11.25 -17.65 -2.07
N LEU A 546 11.29 -18.97 -1.89
CA LEU A 546 11.10 -19.61 -0.58
C LEU A 546 12.27 -19.37 0.39
N TYR A 547 13.49 -19.26 -0.11
CA TYR A 547 14.63 -18.81 0.69
C TYR A 547 14.42 -17.38 1.19
N ALA A 548 14.04 -16.45 0.31
CA ALA A 548 13.68 -15.08 0.69
C ALA A 548 12.52 -15.04 1.71
N MET A 549 11.52 -15.91 1.55
CA MET A 549 10.45 -16.07 2.55
C MET A 549 10.99 -16.49 3.92
N GLY A 550 11.96 -17.41 3.96
CA GLY A 550 12.66 -17.78 5.18
C GLY A 550 13.34 -16.59 5.85
N MET A 551 14.05 -15.77 5.07
CA MET A 551 14.71 -14.56 5.56
C MET A 551 13.70 -13.58 6.15
N ASP A 552 12.62 -13.33 5.43
CA ASP A 552 11.57 -12.41 5.85
C ASP A 552 10.77 -12.93 7.04
N ALA A 553 10.65 -14.26 7.20
CA ALA A 553 10.03 -14.84 8.39
C ALA A 553 10.82 -14.51 9.67
N TRP A 554 12.15 -14.43 9.60
CA TRP A 554 12.97 -13.95 10.73
C TRP A 554 12.71 -12.47 11.01
N VAL A 555 12.67 -11.63 9.97
CA VAL A 555 12.37 -10.20 10.09
C VAL A 555 10.99 -9.99 10.73
N LEU A 556 9.96 -10.61 10.16
CA LEU A 556 8.58 -10.54 10.66
C LEU A 556 8.43 -11.03 12.09
N ALA A 557 9.16 -12.08 12.49
CA ALA A 557 9.12 -12.57 13.86
C ALA A 557 9.66 -11.55 14.87
N ASN A 558 10.70 -10.80 14.49
CA ASN A 558 11.26 -9.73 15.33
C ASN A 558 10.41 -8.46 15.33
N HIS A 559 9.50 -8.30 14.36
CA HIS A 559 8.56 -7.18 14.27
C HIS A 559 7.10 -7.61 14.46
N PHE A 560 6.85 -8.76 15.10
CA PHE A 560 5.52 -9.37 15.14
C PHE A 560 4.50 -8.47 15.87
N SER A 561 4.93 -7.82 16.96
CA SER A 561 4.05 -6.95 17.75
C SER A 561 3.69 -5.68 16.97
N GLU A 562 4.66 -5.13 16.25
CA GLU A 562 4.55 -3.93 15.43
C GLU A 562 3.63 -4.16 14.25
N MET A 563 3.88 -5.22 13.47
CA MET A 563 3.05 -5.61 12.33
C MET A 563 1.59 -5.75 12.71
N ARG A 564 1.31 -6.19 13.95
CA ARG A 564 -0.06 -6.42 14.40
C ARG A 564 -0.72 -5.21 15.07
N GLN A 565 0.01 -4.46 15.89
CA GLN A 565 -0.58 -3.41 16.74
C GLN A 565 -0.49 -2.02 16.11
N ILE A 566 0.40 -1.82 15.14
CA ILE A 566 0.68 -0.50 14.57
C ILE A 566 0.12 -0.45 13.15
N PRO A 567 -0.95 0.34 12.92
CA PRO A 567 -1.48 0.51 11.57
C PRO A 567 -0.42 1.08 10.62
N SER A 568 -0.38 0.55 9.40
CA SER A 568 0.55 0.99 8.34
C SER A 568 2.04 0.76 8.63
N PHE A 569 2.38 0.02 9.69
CA PHE A 569 3.75 -0.41 9.92
C PHE A 569 4.23 -1.25 8.73
N GLN A 570 5.42 -0.92 8.26
CA GLN A 570 6.03 -1.50 7.07
C GLN A 570 7.48 -1.82 7.34
N VAL A 571 7.91 -3.00 6.90
CA VAL A 571 9.29 -3.43 6.96
C VAL A 571 9.77 -3.86 5.58
N ALA A 572 10.98 -3.47 5.21
CA ALA A 572 11.60 -3.92 3.98
C ALA A 572 12.06 -5.38 4.15
N GLY A 573 11.69 -6.23 3.20
CA GLY A 573 12.10 -7.63 3.13
C GLY A 573 12.58 -8.03 1.74
N GLU A 574 13.19 -9.21 1.64
CA GLU A 574 13.66 -9.80 0.39
C GLU A 574 12.50 -10.22 -0.53
N THR A 575 11.31 -10.44 0.03
CA THR A 575 10.08 -10.78 -0.69
C THR A 575 9.19 -9.56 -1.02
N GLY A 576 9.60 -8.35 -0.61
CA GLY A 576 8.88 -7.12 -0.87
C GLY A 576 8.88 -6.18 0.34
N THR A 577 8.22 -5.04 0.20
CA THR A 577 7.83 -4.26 1.40
C THR A 577 6.65 -4.95 2.07
N LEU A 578 6.83 -5.36 3.31
CA LEU A 578 5.87 -6.16 4.08
C LEU A 578 5.02 -5.22 4.93
N SER A 579 3.69 -5.41 4.88
CA SER A 579 2.71 -4.74 5.73
C SER A 579 1.67 -5.77 6.20
N ALA A 580 0.85 -5.45 7.19
CA ALA A 580 -0.22 -6.33 7.64
C ALA A 580 -1.60 -5.71 7.43
N THR A 581 -2.59 -6.55 7.11
CA THR A 581 -4.01 -6.19 7.23
C THR A 581 -4.44 -6.17 8.71
N PRO A 582 -5.62 -5.63 9.03
CA PRO A 582 -6.18 -5.72 10.39
C PRO A 582 -6.33 -7.17 10.91
N ASP A 583 -6.51 -8.14 10.01
CA ASP A 583 -6.59 -9.57 10.32
C ASP A 583 -5.20 -10.25 10.38
N CYS A 584 -4.13 -9.46 10.41
CA CYS A 584 -2.73 -9.87 10.38
C CYS A 584 -2.35 -10.78 9.20
N VAL A 585 -2.95 -10.57 8.03
CA VAL A 585 -2.45 -11.15 6.77
C VAL A 585 -1.35 -10.25 6.23
N ILE A 586 -0.18 -10.82 6.00
CA ILE A 586 0.99 -10.09 5.52
C ILE A 586 0.87 -9.83 4.03
N ASN A 587 0.74 -8.55 3.67
CA ASN A 587 0.76 -8.06 2.30
C ASN A 587 2.18 -7.73 1.87
N ARG A 588 2.47 -7.97 0.60
CA ARG A 588 3.76 -7.67 -0.02
C ARG A 588 3.56 -6.68 -1.15
N THR A 589 4.33 -5.60 -1.12
CA THR A 589 4.55 -4.74 -2.29
C THR A 589 5.77 -5.25 -3.04
N LEU A 590 5.60 -5.60 -4.32
CA LEU A 590 6.66 -6.19 -5.13
C LEU A 590 7.42 -5.15 -5.95
N SER A 591 8.61 -5.55 -6.40
CA SER A 591 9.39 -4.81 -7.38
C SER A 591 8.87 -5.12 -8.78
N TRP A 592 8.85 -4.11 -9.65
CA TRP A 592 8.42 -4.24 -11.03
C TRP A 592 9.61 -4.08 -11.98
N LEU A 593 9.74 -5.01 -12.91
CA LEU A 593 10.72 -4.99 -13.99
C LEU A 593 10.01 -4.85 -15.34
N LYS A 594 10.75 -4.37 -16.33
CA LYS A 594 10.29 -4.27 -17.72
C LYS A 594 11.33 -4.83 -18.67
N TYR A 595 10.88 -5.62 -19.63
CA TYR A 595 11.70 -6.04 -20.77
C TYR A 595 11.90 -4.85 -21.71
N GLN A 596 13.14 -4.43 -21.88
CA GLN A 596 13.52 -3.35 -22.78
C GLN A 596 14.84 -3.66 -23.49
N ARG A 597 14.80 -3.73 -24.82
CA ARG A 597 15.93 -4.06 -25.70
C ARG A 597 16.67 -5.34 -25.27
N GLY A 598 15.92 -6.36 -24.85
CA GLY A 598 16.48 -7.64 -24.36
C GLY A 598 17.10 -7.58 -22.95
N GLN A 599 16.98 -6.45 -22.26
CA GLN A 599 17.42 -6.26 -20.87
C GLN A 599 16.23 -6.08 -19.93
N LEU A 600 16.47 -6.27 -18.63
CA LEU A 600 15.50 -6.01 -17.58
C LEU A 600 15.82 -4.66 -16.93
N ILE A 601 14.84 -3.75 -16.91
CA ILE A 601 14.97 -2.45 -16.26
C ILE A 601 13.94 -2.32 -15.12
N ALA A 602 14.33 -1.70 -14.01
CA ALA A 602 13.43 -1.45 -12.89
C ALA A 602 12.40 -0.36 -13.23
N VAL A 603 11.13 -0.62 -12.92
CA VAL A 603 10.03 0.33 -13.09
C VAL A 603 9.80 1.05 -11.76
N HIS A 604 10.18 2.32 -11.68
CA HIS A 604 9.99 3.10 -10.46
C HIS A 604 8.54 3.60 -10.36
N ARG A 605 7.92 3.44 -9.19
CA ARG A 605 6.60 4.03 -8.87
C ARG A 605 6.71 5.56 -8.98
N GLY A 606 6.21 6.13 -10.08
CA GLY A 606 6.23 7.58 -10.33
C GLY A 606 6.63 8.00 -11.75
N SER A 607 7.04 7.08 -12.62
CA SER A 607 7.50 7.43 -13.99
C SER A 607 6.38 7.87 -14.96
N ALA A 608 5.11 7.73 -14.58
CA ALA A 608 3.96 8.10 -15.42
C ALA A 608 3.93 9.59 -15.83
N THR A 609 4.65 10.48 -15.13
CA THR A 609 4.64 11.93 -15.42
C THR A 609 5.79 12.41 -16.30
N ARG A 610 6.83 11.60 -16.58
CA ARG A 610 8.04 12.08 -17.29
C ARG A 610 8.03 11.85 -18.80
N ALA A 611 7.16 10.99 -19.32
CA ALA A 611 7.10 10.68 -20.76
C ALA A 611 6.32 11.71 -21.60
N ALA A 612 5.63 12.68 -20.97
CA ALA A 612 4.87 13.71 -21.68
C ALA A 612 5.68 14.97 -22.04
N THR A 613 6.93 15.09 -21.57
CA THR A 613 7.72 16.33 -21.67
C THR A 613 8.88 16.28 -22.68
N LEU A 614 9.07 15.16 -23.39
CA LEU A 614 10.11 15.02 -24.42
C LEU A 614 9.54 15.01 -25.85
N SER A 615 8.27 15.37 -26.02
CA SER A 615 7.65 15.62 -27.33
C SER A 615 6.99 17.00 -27.33
N ARG A 616 7.79 18.06 -27.22
CA ARG A 616 7.45 19.39 -27.77
C ARG A 616 8.68 20.02 -28.37
#